data_AF-A0A563ERZ5-F1
#
_entry.id   AF-A0A563ERZ5-F1
#
_cell.length_a   1.000
_cell.length_b   1.000
_cell.length_c   1.000
_cell.angle_alpha   90.00
_cell.angle_beta   90.00
_cell.angle_gamma   90.00
#
_symmetry.space_group_name_H-M   'P 1'
#
loop_
_entity.id
_entity.type
_entity.pdbx_description
1 polymer ?
#
loop_
_entity_poly.entity_id
_entity_poly.type
_entity_poly.pdbx_seq_one_letter_code
_entity_poly.pdbx_strand_id
1 'polypeptide(L)'
;MSARTLIWTPMPTAEVQRRLHEVGVGPSALVPVPTGTVLLPPPSSALRQNLVIPDTARKLAGASLLVYWNDDAAVVVAFGSAFGRGWSFGASDAVVRLNAEVKRPGAVGRVFDRLVTVYTQRWRAQEKHRQAALAHLVKVLPQADEEQVAQRLADWETGGPRAVTGMLEALALPDVAKVADLAGEGRADLWLHQLPAPRALPRWYRWVFAVVLVGSAIAAVQAGLPGPLAAVVVLPLTIAWVTYVVRVARQPVKGKPINTALPVIPVTQGSAPTE
;
A
#
# COMPACT_ATOMS: atom_id res chain seq x y z
N MET A 1 12.38 0.25 -14.80
CA MET A 1 12.82 -0.11 -13.44
C MET A 1 11.72 -0.93 -12.77
N SER A 2 12.06 -1.75 -11.77
CA SER A 2 11.04 -2.44 -10.95
C SER A 2 10.14 -1.44 -10.23
N ALA A 3 8.86 -1.75 -10.11
CA ALA A 3 7.92 -0.88 -9.40
C ALA A 3 8.39 -0.57 -7.97
N ARG A 4 8.30 0.71 -7.61
CA ARG A 4 8.61 1.24 -6.28
C ARG A 4 7.32 1.49 -5.51
N THR A 5 7.42 1.48 -4.19
CA THR A 5 6.32 1.81 -3.30
C THR A 5 6.85 2.68 -2.18
N LEU A 6 6.13 3.75 -1.88
CA LEU A 6 6.39 4.69 -0.82
C LEU A 6 5.09 4.91 -0.06
N ILE A 7 5.17 4.94 1.26
CA ILE A 7 4.04 5.31 2.11
C ILE A 7 4.48 6.49 2.96
N TRP A 8 3.64 7.51 3.10
CA TRP A 8 3.91 8.64 3.97
C TRP A 8 2.82 8.76 5.04
N THR A 9 3.22 9.25 6.20
CA THR A 9 2.34 9.62 7.31
C THR A 9 2.91 10.81 8.07
N PRO A 10 2.08 11.74 8.57
CA PRO A 10 2.56 12.93 9.29
C PRO A 10 3.12 12.61 10.69
N MET A 11 3.07 11.35 11.12
CA MET A 11 3.50 10.94 12.45
C MET A 11 5.04 10.90 12.59
N PRO A 12 5.60 11.29 13.75
CA PRO A 12 7.03 11.18 14.03
C PRO A 12 7.55 9.74 13.95
N THR A 13 8.78 9.57 13.46
CA THR A 13 9.33 8.23 13.13
C THR A 13 9.42 7.28 14.31
N ALA A 14 9.79 7.76 15.49
CA ALA A 14 9.84 6.93 16.70
C ALA A 14 8.46 6.37 17.06
N GLU A 15 7.40 7.16 16.88
CA GLU A 15 6.04 6.72 17.16
C GLU A 15 5.56 5.73 16.09
N VAL A 16 5.79 6.02 14.81
CA VAL A 16 5.49 5.08 13.70
C VAL A 16 6.19 3.75 13.94
N GLN A 17 7.47 3.77 14.28
CA GLN A 17 8.28 2.58 14.52
C GLN A 17 7.68 1.73 15.64
N ARG A 18 7.42 2.34 16.81
CA ARG A 18 6.81 1.68 17.97
C ARG A 18 5.45 1.06 17.62
N ARG A 19 4.55 1.84 17.01
CA ARG A 19 3.17 1.42 16.73
C ARG A 19 3.11 0.31 15.68
N LEU A 20 3.90 0.41 14.61
CA LEU A 20 3.94 -0.65 13.60
C LEU A 20 4.50 -1.95 14.17
N HIS A 21 5.50 -1.86 15.06
CA HIS A 21 6.03 -3.02 15.78
C HIS A 21 4.97 -3.65 16.70
N GLU A 22 4.26 -2.84 17.49
CA GLU A 22 3.16 -3.29 18.37
C GLU A 22 2.04 -4.01 17.60
N VAL A 23 1.69 -3.52 16.40
CA VAL A 23 0.66 -4.13 15.55
C VAL A 23 1.22 -5.32 14.76
N GLY A 24 2.54 -5.46 14.65
CA GLY A 24 3.22 -6.50 13.89
C GLY A 24 3.14 -6.25 12.38
N VAL A 25 3.16 -4.98 11.97
CA VAL A 25 3.06 -4.53 10.58
C VAL A 25 4.44 -4.11 10.09
N GLY A 26 4.86 -4.65 8.95
CA GLY A 26 6.20 -4.50 8.41
C GLY A 26 6.59 -5.75 7.61
N PRO A 27 7.85 -5.83 7.16
CA PRO A 27 8.93 -4.87 7.39
C PRO A 27 8.88 -3.68 6.44
N SER A 28 9.50 -2.57 6.82
CA SER A 28 9.66 -1.36 6.00
C SER A 28 10.81 -0.54 6.55
N ALA A 29 11.62 0.06 5.68
CA ALA A 29 12.58 1.07 6.12
C ALA A 29 11.83 2.36 6.43
N LEU A 30 12.16 3.01 7.54
CA LEU A 30 11.59 4.27 7.96
C LEU A 30 12.57 5.39 7.68
N VAL A 31 12.11 6.43 7.03
CA VAL A 31 12.91 7.58 6.63
C VAL A 31 12.28 8.82 7.29
N PRO A 32 12.93 9.41 8.31
CA PRO A 32 12.43 10.61 8.96
C PRO A 32 12.56 11.79 8.00
N VAL A 33 11.47 12.55 7.87
CA VAL A 33 11.42 13.75 7.03
C VAL A 33 10.71 14.88 7.79
N PRO A 34 10.94 16.17 7.45
CA PRO A 34 10.29 17.29 8.14
C PRO A 34 8.76 17.18 8.23
N THR A 35 8.10 16.65 7.19
CA THR A 35 6.64 16.50 7.14
C THR A 35 6.12 15.23 7.81
N GLY A 36 7.00 14.40 8.40
CA GLY A 36 6.61 13.18 9.13
C GLY A 36 7.56 12.00 8.88
N THR A 37 7.00 10.87 8.46
CA THR A 37 7.76 9.64 8.21
C THR A 37 7.39 9.02 6.89
N VAL A 38 8.41 8.70 6.11
CA VAL A 38 8.28 7.88 4.91
C VAL A 38 8.61 6.43 5.23
N LEU A 39 7.80 5.51 4.73
CA LEU A 39 7.99 4.08 4.83
C LEU A 39 8.23 3.51 3.44
N LEU A 40 9.33 2.78 3.33
CA LEU A 40 9.74 2.10 2.11
C LEU A 40 9.64 0.58 2.35
N PRO A 41 8.56 -0.07 1.90
CA PRO A 41 8.44 -1.52 2.01
C PRO A 41 9.43 -2.24 1.06
N PRO A 42 9.80 -3.50 1.37
CA PRO A 42 10.66 -4.29 0.50
C PRO A 42 10.05 -4.44 -0.91
N PRO A 43 10.86 -4.40 -2.00
CA PRO A 43 10.40 -4.61 -3.38
C PRO A 43 9.71 -5.97 -3.59
N SER A 44 10.03 -6.96 -2.75
CA SER A 44 9.40 -8.27 -2.76
C SER A 44 7.97 -8.27 -2.21
N SER A 45 7.52 -7.21 -1.55
CA SER A 45 6.24 -7.14 -0.86
C SER A 45 5.09 -6.88 -1.82
N ALA A 46 4.04 -7.69 -1.76
CA ALA A 46 2.85 -7.47 -2.58
C ALA A 46 2.05 -6.27 -2.05
N LEU A 47 1.44 -5.47 -2.94
CA LEU A 47 0.63 -4.30 -2.56
C LEU A 47 -0.42 -4.63 -1.50
N ARG A 48 -1.06 -5.79 -1.62
CA ARG A 48 -2.09 -6.24 -0.66
C ARG A 48 -1.56 -6.37 0.76
N GLN A 49 -0.30 -6.74 0.93
CA GLN A 49 0.37 -6.79 2.23
C GLN A 49 0.70 -5.37 2.72
N ASN A 50 1.07 -4.48 1.78
CA ASN A 50 1.40 -3.10 2.08
C ASN A 50 0.18 -2.24 2.38
N LEU A 51 -1.03 -2.55 1.90
CA LEU A 51 -2.26 -1.77 2.15
C LEU A 51 -2.65 -1.69 3.64
N VAL A 52 -2.17 -2.62 4.47
CA VAL A 52 -2.37 -2.57 5.93
C VAL A 52 -1.58 -1.42 6.55
N ILE A 53 -0.42 -1.08 5.98
CA ILE A 53 0.46 -0.03 6.48
C ILE A 53 -0.19 1.36 6.38
N PRO A 54 -0.70 1.85 5.22
CA PRO A 54 -1.35 3.15 5.15
C PRO A 54 -2.65 3.21 5.94
N ASP A 55 -3.44 2.13 6.04
CA ASP A 55 -4.63 2.15 6.92
C ASP A 55 -4.24 2.25 8.40
N THR A 56 -3.20 1.52 8.82
CA THR A 56 -2.67 1.61 10.20
C THR A 56 -2.12 3.00 10.46
N ALA A 57 -1.30 3.53 9.56
CA ALA A 57 -0.74 4.87 9.66
C ALA A 57 -1.84 5.95 9.71
N ARG A 58 -2.88 5.84 8.87
CA ARG A 58 -4.05 6.71 8.91
C ARG A 58 -4.78 6.63 10.25
N LYS A 59 -5.05 5.43 10.77
CA LYS A 59 -5.75 5.25 12.07
C LYS A 59 -5.00 5.92 13.22
N LEU A 60 -3.68 6.01 13.10
CA LEU A 60 -2.81 6.58 14.12
C LEU A 60 -2.62 8.10 13.94
N ALA A 61 -2.47 8.56 12.70
CA ALA A 61 -2.04 9.94 12.38
C ALA A 61 -3.12 10.79 11.69
N GLY A 62 -4.34 10.25 11.51
CA GLY A 62 -5.44 10.90 10.79
C GLY A 62 -5.32 10.86 9.27
N ALA A 63 -4.10 10.78 8.73
CA ALA A 63 -3.83 10.76 7.30
C ALA A 63 -2.68 9.80 6.94
N SER A 64 -2.74 9.26 5.73
CA SER A 64 -1.59 8.63 5.09
C SER A 64 -1.69 8.72 3.56
N LEU A 65 -0.53 8.61 2.90
CA LEU A 65 -0.41 8.59 1.45
C LEU A 65 0.31 7.32 1.04
N LEU A 66 -0.20 6.64 0.01
CA LEU A 66 0.46 5.52 -0.65
C LEU A 66 0.76 5.92 -2.07
N VAL A 67 2.03 5.79 -2.46
CA VAL A 67 2.48 6.06 -3.82
C VAL A 67 3.21 4.84 -4.34
N TYR A 68 2.92 4.42 -5.56
CA TYR A 68 3.70 3.40 -6.25
C TYR A 68 3.83 3.74 -7.72
N TRP A 69 5.00 3.48 -8.30
CA TRP A 69 5.33 3.91 -9.65
C TRP A 69 6.40 3.02 -10.27
N ASN A 70 6.50 3.08 -11.59
CA ASN A 70 7.64 2.59 -12.37
C ASN A 70 8.03 3.69 -13.36
N ASP A 71 8.73 3.35 -14.45
CA ASP A 71 9.21 4.35 -15.42
C ASP A 71 8.05 4.98 -16.22
N ASP A 72 6.95 4.24 -16.41
CA ASP A 72 5.88 4.59 -17.34
C ASP A 72 4.62 5.12 -16.65
N ALA A 73 4.41 4.78 -15.37
CA ALA A 73 3.16 5.03 -14.67
C ALA A 73 3.36 5.27 -13.18
N ALA A 74 2.38 5.93 -12.57
CA ALA A 74 2.32 6.12 -11.13
C ALA A 74 0.89 6.06 -10.61
N VAL A 75 0.73 5.73 -9.34
CA VAL A 75 -0.55 5.80 -8.64
C VAL A 75 -0.31 6.41 -7.27
N VAL A 76 -1.12 7.41 -6.94
CA VAL A 76 -1.13 8.12 -5.66
C VAL A 76 -2.48 7.87 -5.01
N VAL A 77 -2.49 7.41 -3.76
CA VAL A 77 -3.71 7.11 -3.00
C VAL A 77 -3.64 7.78 -1.64
N ALA A 78 -4.57 8.70 -1.39
CA ALA A 78 -4.68 9.40 -0.11
C ALA A 78 -5.76 8.76 0.78
N PHE A 79 -5.40 8.52 2.03
CA PHE A 79 -6.24 7.87 3.02
C PHE A 79 -6.57 8.86 4.14
N GLY A 80 -7.75 9.47 4.06
CA GLY A 80 -8.39 10.17 5.19
C GLY A 80 -9.50 9.36 5.87
N SER A 81 -9.86 8.22 5.28
CA SER A 81 -10.88 7.30 5.80
C SER A 81 -10.47 5.84 5.56
N ALA A 82 -11.30 4.88 5.99
CA ALA A 82 -11.07 3.46 5.70
C ALA A 82 -10.96 3.17 4.19
N PHE A 83 -11.53 4.01 3.35
CA PHE A 83 -11.39 3.97 1.91
C PHE A 83 -10.45 5.08 1.45
N GLY A 84 -9.34 4.69 0.81
CA GLY A 84 -8.46 5.62 0.11
C GLY A 84 -9.07 6.04 -1.22
N ARG A 85 -8.85 7.28 -1.63
CA ARG A 85 -9.13 7.74 -2.99
C ARG A 85 -7.80 7.99 -3.68
N GLY A 86 -7.66 7.42 -4.87
CA GLY A 86 -6.43 7.51 -5.62
C GLY A 86 -6.61 8.10 -7.01
N TRP A 87 -5.51 8.62 -7.53
CA TRP A 87 -5.35 9.07 -8.89
C TRP A 87 -4.18 8.33 -9.52
N SER A 88 -4.25 8.11 -10.83
CA SER A 88 -3.21 7.39 -11.56
C SER A 88 -2.72 8.20 -12.73
N PHE A 89 -1.45 8.02 -13.03
CA PHE A 89 -0.65 8.78 -13.96
C PHE A 89 -0.03 7.83 -14.99
N GLY A 90 0.02 8.23 -16.26
CA GLY A 90 0.46 7.40 -17.38
C GLY A 90 -0.68 6.74 -18.15
N ALA A 91 -0.30 6.16 -19.29
CA ALA A 91 -1.18 5.43 -20.19
C ALA A 91 -1.85 4.22 -19.50
N SER A 92 -3.02 3.81 -20.01
CA SER A 92 -3.84 2.74 -19.42
C SER A 92 -3.08 1.44 -19.25
N ASP A 93 -2.39 1.02 -20.30
CA ASP A 93 -1.61 -0.19 -20.35
C ASP A 93 -0.42 -0.13 -19.38
N ALA A 94 0.25 1.02 -19.28
CA ALA A 94 1.31 1.25 -18.30
C ALA A 94 0.80 1.15 -16.86
N VAL A 95 -0.36 1.74 -16.55
CA VAL A 95 -0.99 1.63 -15.22
C VAL A 95 -1.46 0.19 -14.93
N VAL A 96 -1.94 -0.55 -15.92
CA VAL A 96 -2.27 -1.99 -15.76
C VAL A 96 -1.00 -2.81 -15.48
N ARG A 97 0.09 -2.56 -16.21
CA ARG A 97 1.39 -3.23 -15.97
C ARG A 97 1.90 -2.93 -14.57
N LEU A 98 1.92 -1.66 -14.16
CA LEU A 98 2.31 -1.23 -12.82
C LEU A 98 1.46 -1.94 -11.74
N ASN A 99 0.14 -1.98 -11.91
CA ASN A 99 -0.74 -2.70 -10.99
C ASN A 99 -0.41 -4.19 -10.93
N ALA A 100 -0.10 -4.83 -12.06
CA ALA A 100 0.27 -6.24 -12.09
C ALA A 100 1.61 -6.51 -11.37
N GLU A 101 2.60 -5.63 -11.54
CA GLU A 101 3.91 -5.71 -10.88
C GLU A 101 3.77 -5.61 -9.35
N VAL A 102 2.99 -4.63 -8.88
CA VAL A 102 2.88 -4.31 -7.45
C VAL A 102 1.87 -5.22 -6.74
N LYS A 103 0.69 -5.49 -7.34
CA LYS A 103 -0.35 -6.36 -6.73
C LYS A 103 -0.02 -7.85 -6.85
N ARG A 104 0.79 -8.24 -7.85
CA ARG A 104 1.06 -9.64 -8.24
C ARG A 104 -0.21 -10.50 -8.30
N PRO A 105 -1.24 -10.08 -9.04
CA PRO A 105 -2.52 -10.76 -9.06
C PRO A 105 -2.42 -12.11 -9.78
N GLY A 106 -3.27 -13.06 -9.40
CA GLY A 106 -3.51 -14.28 -10.19
C GLY A 106 -4.16 -13.95 -11.55
N ALA A 107 -4.35 -14.97 -12.40
CA ALA A 107 -4.91 -14.80 -13.76
C ALA A 107 -6.22 -14.01 -13.78
N VAL A 108 -7.18 -14.37 -12.92
CA VAL A 108 -8.48 -13.66 -12.78
C VAL A 108 -8.30 -12.22 -12.33
N GLY A 109 -7.35 -11.97 -11.42
CA GLY A 109 -7.09 -10.62 -10.91
C GLY A 109 -6.50 -9.68 -11.98
N ARG A 110 -5.71 -10.20 -12.92
CA ARG A 110 -5.20 -9.42 -14.06
C ARG A 110 -6.32 -8.95 -14.99
N VAL A 111 -7.29 -9.81 -15.26
CA VAL A 111 -8.47 -9.47 -16.06
C VAL A 111 -9.29 -8.38 -15.36
N PHE A 112 -9.55 -8.58 -14.06
CA PHE A 112 -10.26 -7.59 -13.26
C PHE A 112 -9.54 -6.24 -13.21
N ASP A 113 -8.23 -6.22 -12.96
CA ASP A 113 -7.42 -4.98 -12.93
C ASP A 113 -7.44 -4.26 -14.29
N ARG A 114 -7.42 -4.99 -15.40
CA ARG A 114 -7.54 -4.40 -16.74
C ARG A 114 -8.90 -3.74 -16.95
N LEU A 115 -9.99 -4.41 -16.59
CA LEU A 115 -11.34 -3.86 -16.71
C LEU A 115 -11.51 -2.61 -15.84
N VAL A 116 -11.06 -2.67 -14.59
CA VAL A 116 -11.12 -1.53 -13.67
C VAL A 116 -10.28 -0.37 -14.18
N THR A 117 -9.08 -0.61 -14.71
CA THR A 117 -8.20 0.48 -15.18
C THR A 117 -8.73 1.18 -16.43
N VAL A 118 -9.32 0.43 -17.37
CA VAL A 118 -10.02 1.02 -18.52
C VAL A 118 -11.19 1.89 -18.05
N TYR A 119 -11.94 1.40 -17.06
CA TYR A 119 -13.07 2.14 -16.52
C TYR A 119 -12.63 3.41 -15.76
N THR A 120 -11.57 3.33 -14.95
CA THR A 120 -11.03 4.51 -14.24
C THR A 120 -10.36 5.51 -15.17
N GLN A 121 -9.82 5.10 -16.32
CA GLN A 121 -9.35 6.04 -17.35
C GLN A 121 -10.47 6.95 -17.84
N ARG A 122 -11.63 6.37 -18.15
CA ARG A 122 -12.80 7.15 -18.58
C ARG A 122 -13.24 8.13 -17.50
N TRP A 123 -13.07 7.78 -16.23
CA TRP A 123 -13.32 8.68 -15.11
C TRP A 123 -12.28 9.77 -14.97
N ARG A 124 -10.98 9.49 -15.20
CA ARG A 124 -9.91 10.50 -15.12
C ARG A 124 -10.13 11.67 -16.09
N ALA A 125 -10.65 11.39 -17.27
CA ALA A 125 -11.00 12.41 -18.26
C ALA A 125 -12.22 13.26 -17.88
N GLN A 126 -13.00 12.86 -16.86
CA GLN A 126 -14.19 13.61 -16.44
C GLN A 126 -13.86 14.62 -15.35
N GLU A 127 -14.26 15.86 -15.59
CA GLU A 127 -14.04 16.98 -14.66
C GLU A 127 -14.55 16.71 -13.24
N LYS A 128 -15.74 16.13 -13.12
CA LYS A 128 -16.35 15.78 -11.83
C LYS A 128 -15.46 14.88 -10.98
N HIS A 129 -14.81 13.89 -11.60
CA HIS A 129 -13.94 12.97 -10.88
C HIS A 129 -12.61 13.62 -10.50
N ARG A 130 -12.08 14.50 -11.36
CA ARG A 130 -10.90 15.32 -11.06
C ARG A 130 -11.15 16.21 -9.85
N GLN A 131 -12.25 16.96 -9.84
CA GLN A 131 -12.65 17.79 -8.70
C GLN A 131 -12.87 16.97 -7.43
N ALA A 132 -13.48 15.79 -7.53
CA ALA A 132 -13.67 14.91 -6.39
C ALA A 132 -12.35 14.33 -5.84
N ALA A 133 -11.35 14.10 -6.70
CA ALA A 133 -10.01 13.69 -6.30
C ALA A 133 -9.26 14.85 -5.63
N LEU A 134 -9.31 16.05 -6.23
CA LEU A 134 -8.75 17.29 -5.68
C LEU A 134 -9.29 17.57 -4.28
N ALA A 135 -10.62 17.64 -4.14
CA ALA A 135 -11.27 17.92 -2.86
C ALA A 135 -10.90 16.88 -1.78
N HIS A 136 -10.72 15.61 -2.16
CA HIS A 136 -10.27 14.59 -1.21
C HIS A 136 -8.80 14.76 -0.83
N LEU A 137 -7.93 15.07 -1.79
CA LEU A 137 -6.50 15.29 -1.54
C LEU A 137 -6.29 16.50 -0.63
N VAL A 138 -6.90 17.64 -0.94
CA VAL A 138 -6.84 18.86 -0.11
C VAL A 138 -7.44 18.61 1.27
N LYS A 139 -8.50 17.81 1.38
CA LYS A 139 -9.06 17.42 2.69
C LYS A 139 -8.08 16.60 3.53
N VAL A 140 -7.35 15.67 2.91
CA VAL A 140 -6.37 14.81 3.61
C VAL A 140 -5.08 15.56 3.91
N LEU A 141 -4.70 16.49 3.03
CA LEU A 141 -3.48 17.30 3.07
C LEU A 141 -3.86 18.79 2.93
N PRO A 142 -4.30 19.45 4.02
CA PRO A 142 -4.80 20.83 3.95
C PRO A 142 -3.76 21.87 3.54
N GLN A 143 -2.47 21.53 3.58
CA GLN A 143 -1.39 22.41 3.14
C GLN A 143 -1.08 22.31 1.65
N ALA A 144 -1.75 21.39 0.93
CA ALA A 144 -1.55 21.24 -0.51
C ALA A 144 -1.99 22.50 -1.26
N ASP A 145 -1.24 22.84 -2.31
CA ASP A 145 -1.61 23.91 -3.23
C ASP A 145 -2.69 23.38 -4.18
N GLU A 146 -3.93 23.83 -3.98
CA GLU A 146 -5.09 23.34 -4.74
C GLU A 146 -4.93 23.54 -6.24
N GLU A 147 -4.35 24.67 -6.68
CA GLU A 147 -4.16 24.98 -8.10
C GLU A 147 -3.11 24.06 -8.71
N GLN A 148 -1.97 23.90 -8.03
CA GLN A 148 -0.92 22.99 -8.51
C GLN A 148 -1.41 21.54 -8.53
N VAL A 149 -2.14 21.09 -7.51
CA VAL A 149 -2.72 19.73 -7.50
C VAL A 149 -3.71 19.57 -8.65
N ALA A 150 -4.58 20.55 -8.90
CA ALA A 150 -5.53 20.50 -10.01
C ALA A 150 -4.81 20.38 -11.36
N GLN A 151 -3.73 21.14 -11.56
CA GLN A 151 -2.88 21.06 -12.76
C GLN A 151 -2.25 19.68 -12.90
N ARG A 152 -1.66 19.13 -11.83
CA ARG A 152 -1.08 17.77 -11.85
C ARG A 152 -2.13 16.71 -12.18
N LEU A 153 -3.33 16.80 -11.59
CA LEU A 153 -4.41 15.88 -11.90
C LEU A 153 -4.89 16.00 -13.37
N ALA A 154 -4.77 17.18 -13.98
CA ALA A 154 -5.05 17.39 -15.41
C ALA A 154 -4.02 16.69 -16.30
N ASP A 155 -2.74 16.75 -15.91
CA ASP A 155 -1.62 16.16 -16.65
C ASP A 155 -1.46 14.65 -16.40
N TRP A 156 -2.56 13.94 -16.15
CA TRP A 156 -2.56 12.53 -15.74
C TRP A 156 -2.01 11.57 -16.79
N GLU A 157 -1.89 11.98 -18.05
CA GLU A 157 -1.26 11.17 -19.09
C GLU A 157 0.25 11.09 -18.92
N THR A 158 0.86 12.07 -18.23
CA THR A 158 2.28 12.05 -17.90
C THR A 158 2.50 11.05 -16.75
N GLY A 159 3.19 9.96 -17.04
CA GLY A 159 3.51 8.92 -16.06
C GLY A 159 4.93 9.02 -15.51
N GLY A 160 5.32 8.01 -14.73
CA GLY A 160 6.69 7.82 -14.30
C GLY A 160 7.12 8.59 -13.04
N PRO A 161 8.44 8.61 -12.74
CA PRO A 161 8.98 9.21 -11.52
C PRO A 161 8.73 10.72 -11.40
N ARG A 162 8.79 11.46 -12.51
CA ARG A 162 8.55 12.92 -12.52
C ARG A 162 7.11 13.28 -12.16
N ALA A 163 6.15 12.45 -12.58
CA ALA A 163 4.74 12.65 -12.20
C ALA A 163 4.55 12.45 -10.68
N VAL A 164 5.28 11.50 -10.09
CA VAL A 164 5.28 11.29 -8.63
C VAL A 164 5.84 12.50 -7.90
N THR A 165 7.03 12.95 -8.26
CA THR A 165 7.67 14.07 -7.53
C THR A 165 6.92 15.37 -7.70
N GLY A 166 6.49 15.70 -8.93
CA GLY A 166 5.66 16.88 -9.17
C GLY A 166 4.31 16.84 -8.45
N MET A 167 3.72 15.66 -8.25
CA MET A 167 2.49 15.51 -7.46
C MET A 167 2.78 15.66 -5.95
N LEU A 168 3.87 15.09 -5.44
CA LEU A 168 4.25 15.22 -4.03
C LEU A 168 4.59 16.66 -3.66
N GLU A 169 5.26 17.40 -4.54
CA GLU A 169 5.50 18.83 -4.38
C GLU A 169 4.20 19.63 -4.32
N ALA A 170 3.27 19.39 -5.25
CA ALA A 170 1.95 20.03 -5.25
C ALA A 170 1.14 19.73 -3.97
N LEU A 171 1.36 18.55 -3.37
CA LEU A 171 0.78 18.15 -2.10
C LEU A 171 1.49 18.74 -0.86
N ALA A 172 2.42 19.68 -1.05
CA ALA A 172 3.26 20.28 -0.02
C ALA A 172 4.13 19.27 0.75
N LEU A 173 4.61 18.23 0.04
CA LEU A 173 5.50 17.19 0.56
C LEU A 173 6.84 17.13 -0.22
N PRO A 174 7.61 18.23 -0.33
CA PRO A 174 8.83 18.29 -1.13
C PRO A 174 9.96 17.39 -0.58
N ASP A 175 9.99 17.19 0.73
CA ASP A 175 10.88 16.25 1.40
C ASP A 175 10.55 14.79 1.07
N VAL A 176 9.28 14.46 0.93
CA VAL A 176 8.83 13.14 0.46
C VAL A 176 9.15 12.96 -1.02
N ALA A 177 9.00 14.00 -1.84
CA ALA A 177 9.41 13.99 -3.24
C ALA A 177 10.90 13.65 -3.39
N LYS A 178 11.77 14.27 -2.57
CA LYS A 178 13.20 13.94 -2.52
C LYS A 178 13.46 12.47 -2.16
N VAL A 179 12.72 11.91 -1.22
CA VAL A 179 12.85 10.47 -0.89
C VAL A 179 12.37 9.60 -2.05
N ALA A 180 11.31 10.01 -2.76
CA ALA A 180 10.84 9.31 -3.95
C ALA A 180 11.88 9.32 -5.07
N ASP A 181 12.57 10.45 -5.31
CA ASP A 181 13.67 10.54 -6.28
C ASP A 181 14.83 9.61 -5.90
N LEU A 182 15.29 9.65 -4.64
CA LEU A 182 16.38 8.79 -4.16
C LEU A 182 16.02 7.29 -4.23
N ALA A 183 14.75 6.94 -3.97
CA ALA A 183 14.24 5.59 -4.17
C ALA A 183 14.12 5.23 -5.65
N GLY A 184 13.77 6.21 -6.50
CA GLY A 184 13.78 6.10 -7.95
C GLY A 184 15.17 5.80 -8.49
N GLU A 185 16.21 6.45 -7.98
CA GLU A 185 17.63 6.19 -8.33
C GLU A 185 18.15 4.82 -7.83
N GLY A 186 17.35 4.08 -7.05
CA GLY A 186 17.74 2.79 -6.48
C GLY A 186 18.71 2.88 -5.30
N ARG A 187 18.97 4.08 -4.74
CA ARG A 187 19.88 4.24 -3.59
C ARG A 187 19.42 3.49 -2.35
N ALA A 188 18.10 3.34 -2.19
CA ALA A 188 17.52 2.59 -1.10
C ALA A 188 17.52 1.07 -1.33
N ASP A 189 17.79 0.60 -2.55
CA ASP A 189 17.57 -0.81 -2.92
C ASP A 189 18.39 -1.77 -2.06
N LEU A 190 19.66 -1.46 -1.79
CA LEU A 190 20.53 -2.32 -0.98
C LEU A 190 19.91 -2.59 0.42
N TRP A 191 19.45 -1.54 1.10
CA TRP A 191 18.79 -1.69 2.39
C TRP A 191 17.45 -2.41 2.28
N LEU A 192 16.66 -2.11 1.24
CA LEU A 192 15.35 -2.70 1.06
C LEU A 192 15.40 -4.19 0.72
N HIS A 193 16.46 -4.67 0.06
CA HIS A 193 16.68 -6.09 -0.20
C HIS A 193 17.15 -6.86 1.04
N GLN A 194 17.75 -6.19 2.01
CA GLN A 194 18.15 -6.78 3.30
C GLN A 194 16.97 -6.90 4.28
N LEU A 195 15.87 -6.17 4.05
CA LEU A 195 14.68 -6.31 4.85
C LEU A 195 14.12 -7.73 4.75
N PRO A 196 13.60 -8.31 5.85
CA PRO A 196 13.03 -9.64 5.79
C PRO A 196 11.89 -9.69 4.76
N ALA A 197 11.78 -10.78 3.99
CA ALA A 197 10.62 -10.93 3.13
C ALA A 197 9.34 -10.95 4.01
N PRO A 198 8.25 -10.24 3.64
CA PRO A 198 6.97 -10.42 4.29
C PRO A 198 6.59 -11.89 4.15
N ARG A 199 6.39 -12.61 5.27
CA ARG A 199 6.02 -14.03 5.18
C ARG A 199 4.65 -14.14 4.52
N ALA A 200 4.65 -14.56 3.26
CA ALA A 200 3.46 -15.09 2.63
C ALA A 200 3.08 -16.37 3.37
N LEU A 201 1.81 -16.50 3.76
CA LEU A 201 1.30 -17.74 4.32
C LEU A 201 1.63 -18.91 3.36
N PRO A 202 2.08 -20.06 3.87
CA PRO A 202 2.35 -21.22 3.05
C PRO A 202 1.17 -21.54 2.13
N ARG A 203 1.43 -21.92 0.88
CA ARG A 203 0.37 -22.21 -0.10
C ARG A 203 -0.60 -23.30 0.37
N TRP A 204 -0.12 -24.29 1.13
CA TRP A 204 -0.95 -25.36 1.70
C TRP A 204 -2.05 -24.83 2.63
N TYR A 205 -1.83 -23.67 3.25
CA TYR A 205 -2.77 -23.06 4.18
C TYR A 205 -4.07 -22.64 3.50
N ARG A 206 -4.01 -22.26 2.21
CA ARG A 206 -5.21 -21.96 1.41
C ARG A 206 -6.05 -23.21 1.14
N TRP A 207 -5.39 -24.35 0.95
CA TRP A 207 -6.06 -25.63 0.75
C TRP A 207 -6.74 -26.11 2.03
N VAL A 208 -6.06 -26.01 3.17
CA VAL A 208 -6.69 -26.33 4.46
C VAL A 208 -7.92 -25.46 4.70
N PHE A 209 -7.85 -24.16 4.41
CA PHE A 209 -9.02 -23.30 4.52
C PHE A 209 -10.16 -23.71 3.58
N ALA A 210 -9.87 -23.97 2.30
CA ALA A 210 -10.86 -24.41 1.34
C ALA A 210 -11.52 -25.72 1.78
N VAL A 211 -10.74 -26.68 2.27
CA VAL A 211 -11.23 -27.97 2.79
C VAL A 211 -12.08 -27.77 4.04
N VAL A 212 -11.68 -26.93 4.99
CA VAL A 212 -12.47 -26.62 6.18
C VAL A 212 -13.78 -25.95 5.80
N LEU A 213 -13.77 -24.94 4.92
CA LEU A 213 -14.96 -24.21 4.50
C LEU A 213 -15.95 -25.12 3.75
N VAL A 214 -15.45 -25.89 2.77
CA VAL A 214 -16.26 -26.86 2.03
C VAL A 214 -16.77 -27.96 2.95
N GLY A 215 -15.92 -28.50 3.83
CA GLY A 215 -16.30 -29.51 4.80
C GLY A 215 -17.38 -29.03 5.78
N SER A 216 -17.26 -27.79 6.29
CA SER A 216 -18.29 -27.18 7.14
C SER A 216 -19.61 -26.97 6.40
N ALA A 217 -19.56 -26.55 5.13
CA ALA A 217 -20.76 -26.40 4.32
C ALA A 217 -21.44 -27.76 4.06
N ILE A 218 -20.69 -28.80 3.72
CA ILE A 218 -21.19 -30.17 3.53
C ILE A 218 -21.82 -30.70 4.83
N ALA A 219 -21.13 -30.56 5.96
CA ALA A 219 -21.64 -31.01 7.25
C ALA A 219 -22.96 -30.30 7.63
N ALA A 220 -23.07 -28.99 7.35
CA ALA A 220 -24.30 -28.24 7.60
C ALA A 220 -25.48 -28.72 6.74
N VAL A 221 -25.22 -29.05 5.47
CA VAL A 221 -26.24 -29.63 4.57
C VAL A 221 -26.65 -31.03 5.05
N GLN A 222 -25.69 -31.88 5.44
CA GLN A 222 -25.97 -33.23 5.94
C GLN A 222 -26.73 -33.23 7.27
N ALA A 223 -26.48 -32.24 8.13
CA ALA A 223 -27.22 -32.05 9.37
C ALA A 223 -28.63 -31.47 9.15
N GLY A 224 -29.04 -31.20 7.90
CA GLY A 224 -30.35 -30.62 7.58
C GLY A 224 -30.54 -29.21 8.13
N LEU A 225 -29.45 -28.48 8.40
CA LEU A 225 -29.55 -27.15 8.99
C LEU A 225 -30.16 -26.18 7.98
N PRO A 226 -31.18 -25.40 8.37
CA PRO A 226 -31.66 -24.31 7.54
C PRO A 226 -30.52 -23.30 7.33
N GLY A 227 -30.43 -22.74 6.12
CA GLY A 227 -29.32 -21.88 5.68
C GLY A 227 -28.86 -20.81 6.69
N PRO A 228 -29.77 -20.12 7.41
CA PRO A 228 -29.38 -19.16 8.44
C PRO A 228 -28.59 -19.79 9.61
N LEU A 229 -28.96 -20.99 10.07
CA LEU A 229 -28.24 -21.68 11.15
C LEU A 229 -26.88 -22.21 10.69
N ALA A 230 -26.80 -22.68 9.45
CA ALA A 230 -25.51 -23.03 8.83
C ALA A 230 -24.56 -21.82 8.77
N ALA A 231 -25.08 -20.65 8.40
CA ALA A 231 -24.32 -19.41 8.36
C ALA A 231 -23.80 -18.99 9.74
N VAL A 232 -24.58 -19.20 10.81
CA VAL A 232 -24.18 -18.91 12.19
C VAL A 232 -22.99 -19.78 12.64
N VAL A 233 -22.75 -20.95 12.03
CA VAL A 233 -21.60 -21.81 12.34
C VAL A 233 -20.42 -21.49 11.42
N VAL A 234 -20.65 -21.40 10.11
CA VAL A 234 -19.59 -21.22 9.10
C VAL A 234 -18.96 -19.82 9.19
N LEU A 235 -19.75 -18.78 9.45
CA LEU A 235 -19.27 -17.41 9.51
C LEU A 235 -18.26 -17.18 10.66
N PRO A 236 -18.53 -17.54 11.93
CA PRO A 236 -17.55 -17.36 13.00
C PRO A 236 -16.32 -18.25 12.84
N LEU A 237 -16.46 -19.48 12.31
CA LEU A 237 -15.30 -20.31 11.95
C LEU A 237 -14.41 -19.62 10.92
N THR A 238 -15.02 -19.01 9.91
CA THR A 238 -14.31 -18.22 8.90
C THR A 238 -13.63 -17.00 9.52
N ILE A 239 -14.33 -16.26 10.39
CA ILE A 239 -13.78 -15.09 11.09
C ILE A 239 -12.60 -15.49 12.00
N ALA A 240 -12.76 -16.56 12.80
CA ALA A 240 -11.72 -17.07 13.70
C ALA A 240 -10.49 -17.51 12.91
N TRP A 241 -10.69 -18.20 11.79
CA TRP A 241 -9.61 -18.60 10.89
C TRP A 241 -8.90 -17.41 10.28
N VAL A 242 -9.63 -16.44 9.72
CA VAL A 242 -9.04 -15.19 9.18
C VAL A 242 -8.26 -14.46 10.27
N THR A 243 -8.78 -14.41 11.49
CA THR A 243 -8.11 -13.78 12.63
C THR A 243 -6.81 -14.50 12.99
N TYR A 244 -6.83 -15.84 13.05
CA TYR A 244 -5.64 -16.65 13.32
C TYR A 244 -4.58 -16.46 12.23
N VAL A 245 -5.00 -16.50 10.96
CA VAL A 245 -4.13 -16.24 9.80
C VAL A 245 -3.44 -14.89 9.89
N VAL A 246 -4.22 -13.84 10.16
CA VAL A 246 -3.69 -12.48 10.31
C VAL A 246 -2.71 -12.41 11.48
N ARG A 247 -3.00 -13.10 12.59
CA ARG A 247 -2.11 -13.16 13.76
C ARG A 247 -0.78 -13.84 13.44
N VAL A 248 -0.80 -15.00 12.79
CA VAL A 248 0.42 -15.74 12.39
C VAL A 248 1.26 -14.94 11.39
N ALA A 249 0.62 -14.28 10.42
CA ALA A 249 1.32 -13.42 9.46
C ALA A 249 2.03 -12.22 10.11
N ARG A 250 1.54 -11.74 11.27
CA ARG A 250 2.09 -10.59 12.03
C ARG A 250 3.18 -10.93 13.04
N GLN A 251 3.34 -12.20 13.41
CA GLN A 251 4.37 -12.65 14.37
C GLN A 251 5.84 -12.33 13.99
N PRO A 252 6.26 -12.31 12.70
CA PRO A 252 7.65 -12.07 12.34
C PRO A 252 8.14 -10.66 12.70
N VAL A 253 7.24 -9.68 12.72
CA VAL A 253 7.56 -8.30 13.11
C VAL A 253 7.62 -8.18 14.63
N LYS A 254 6.67 -8.79 15.35
CA LYS A 254 6.63 -8.76 16.83
C LYS A 254 7.79 -9.52 17.48
N GLY A 255 8.24 -10.61 16.85
CA GLY A 255 9.29 -11.48 17.40
C GLY A 255 10.71 -11.03 17.10
N LYS A 256 10.91 -9.96 16.33
CA LYS A 256 12.24 -9.42 15.99
C LYS A 256 12.51 -8.11 16.71
N PRO A 257 13.79 -7.77 16.97
CA PRO A 257 14.17 -6.44 17.44
C PRO A 257 13.59 -5.37 16.50
N ILE A 258 13.07 -4.29 17.09
CA ILE A 258 12.36 -3.24 16.37
C ILE A 258 13.20 -2.64 15.22
N ASN A 259 14.50 -2.42 15.47
CA ASN A 259 15.45 -1.87 14.49
C ASN A 259 15.75 -2.83 13.33
N THR A 260 15.51 -4.13 13.49
CA THR A 260 15.71 -5.12 12.43
C THR A 260 14.48 -5.23 11.51
N ALA A 261 13.28 -5.03 12.05
CA ALA A 261 12.04 -5.08 11.26
C ALA A 261 11.68 -3.73 10.64
N LEU A 262 12.05 -2.64 11.32
CA LEU A 262 11.75 -1.25 10.95
C LEU A 262 13.01 -0.38 11.14
N PRO A 263 14.05 -0.56 10.31
CA PRO A 263 15.27 0.24 10.41
C PRO A 263 14.97 1.69 10.07
N VAL A 264 15.56 2.62 10.83
CA VAL A 264 15.50 4.05 10.55
C VAL A 264 16.71 4.44 9.70
N ILE A 265 16.47 4.98 8.51
CA ILE A 265 17.51 5.38 7.56
C ILE A 265 17.53 6.92 7.50
N PRO A 266 18.63 7.59 7.88
CA PRO A 266 18.74 9.04 7.77
C PRO A 266 18.75 9.48 6.30
N VAL A 267 18.06 10.59 5.98
CA VAL A 267 18.04 11.20 4.64
C VAL A 267 19.37 11.88 4.30
N THR A 268 20.18 12.20 5.32
CA THR A 268 21.46 12.88 5.16
C THR A 268 22.56 11.88 4.81
N GLN A 269 23.00 11.98 3.55
CA GLN A 269 24.20 11.39 2.93
C GLN A 269 24.02 10.00 2.32
N GLY A 270 24.25 9.95 1.00
CA GLY A 270 24.34 8.74 0.20
C GLY A 270 25.61 7.94 0.47
N SER A 271 25.89 7.63 1.74
CA SER A 271 26.80 6.54 2.08
C SER A 271 25.97 5.26 2.13
N ALA A 272 26.05 4.46 1.07
CA ALA A 272 25.83 3.03 1.19
C ALA A 272 26.72 2.51 2.35
N PRO A 273 26.29 1.49 3.10
CA PRO A 273 27.14 0.90 4.12
C PRO A 273 28.40 0.38 3.44
N THR A 274 29.54 1.03 3.70
CA THR A 274 30.86 0.41 3.52
C THR A 274 30.96 -0.74 4.52
N GLU A 275 31.47 -1.85 4.01
CA GLU A 275 31.63 -3.17 4.66
C GLU A 275 32.05 -3.14 6.13
#